data_AF-A0A938BAN9-F1
#
_entry.id   AF-A0A938BAN9-F1
#
_cell.length_a   1.000
_cell.length_b   1.000
_cell.length_c   1.000
_cell.angle_alpha   90.00
_cell.angle_beta   90.00
_cell.angle_gamma   90.00
#
_symmetry.space_group_name_H-M   'P 1'
#
loop_
_entity.id
_entity.type
_entity.pdbx_description
1 polymer ?
#
loop_
_entity_poly.entity_id
_entity_poly.type
_entity_poly.pdbx_seq_one_letter_code
_entity_poly.pdbx_strand_id
1 'polypeptide(L)'
;MCRRSVGSCPGIPAIRHAHPIHLLSSLVFLLIKLFFLKEKFGYRTSLSRIYYAAHHLGRLLLTTVGLTPGQWRRDVHRRVLDELERHFVITRRMSPRILRILNLLRAYRIRADYELDVQISESDVHDAVNRLETYIDECRRILGVI
;
A
#
# COMPACT_ATOMS: atom_id res chain seq x y z
N MET A 1 19.08 -20.70 52.76
CA MET A 1 18.73 -19.26 52.74
C MET A 1 19.07 -18.68 51.38
N CYS A 2 18.13 -17.90 50.83
CA CYS A 2 18.18 -17.07 49.61
C CYS A 2 18.37 -17.71 48.21
N ARG A 3 17.20 -17.94 47.59
CA ARG A 3 16.93 -17.94 46.15
C ARG A 3 17.42 -16.64 45.48
N ARG A 4 17.84 -16.71 44.21
CA ARG A 4 17.56 -15.65 43.23
C ARG A 4 16.97 -16.26 41.97
N SER A 5 15.88 -15.64 41.56
CA SER A 5 14.95 -16.03 40.53
C SER A 5 14.90 -14.94 39.47
N VAL A 6 14.61 -15.36 38.24
CA VAL A 6 13.98 -14.63 37.13
C VAL A 6 14.79 -13.50 36.45
N GLY A 7 15.01 -13.71 35.15
CA GLY A 7 15.19 -12.65 34.17
C GLY A 7 14.49 -13.07 32.87
N SER A 8 13.15 -13.05 32.90
CA SER A 8 12.30 -13.25 31.72
C SER A 8 12.71 -12.30 30.60
N CYS A 9 12.86 -12.83 29.38
CA CYS A 9 12.89 -12.01 28.17
C CYS A 9 11.65 -11.11 28.17
N PRO A 10 11.79 -9.78 28.01
CA PRO A 10 10.64 -8.90 27.97
C PRO A 10 9.84 -9.23 26.71
N GLY A 11 8.60 -9.68 26.95
CA GLY A 11 7.63 -9.92 25.90
C GLY A 11 7.43 -8.66 25.08
N ILE A 12 7.48 -8.81 23.76
CA ILE A 12 6.97 -7.83 22.82
C ILE A 12 5.52 -7.55 23.23
N PRO A 13 5.16 -6.31 23.61
CA PRO A 13 3.77 -6.00 23.88
C PRO A 13 3.02 -6.18 22.56
N ALA A 14 2.10 -7.15 22.54
CA ALA A 14 1.09 -7.24 21.50
C ALA A 14 0.29 -5.93 21.54
N ILE A 15 0.63 -5.00 20.66
CA ILE A 15 -0.11 -3.76 20.46
C ILE A 15 -1.47 -4.17 19.88
N ARG A 16 -2.41 -4.52 20.75
CA ARG A 16 -3.84 -4.61 20.45
C ARG A 16 -4.40 -3.20 20.46
N HIS A 17 -4.01 -2.40 19.48
CA HIS A 17 -4.87 -1.30 19.06
C HIS A 17 -5.92 -1.94 18.13
N ALA A 18 -7.14 -2.07 18.63
CA ALA A 18 -8.30 -2.34 17.79
C ALA A 18 -8.39 -1.18 16.78
N HIS A 19 -7.89 -1.41 15.56
CA HIS A 19 -7.56 -0.33 14.65
C HIS A 19 -8.73 0.03 13.71
N PRO A 20 -8.91 1.32 13.36
CA PRO A 20 -9.82 1.82 12.31
C PRO A 20 -9.39 1.42 10.87
N ILE A 21 -8.66 0.32 10.70
CA ILE A 21 -8.09 -0.17 9.44
C ILE A 21 -9.16 -0.77 8.50
N HIS A 22 -10.22 -1.36 9.07
CA HIS A 22 -11.34 -1.90 8.28
C HIS A 22 -12.13 -0.81 7.54
N LEU A 23 -12.27 0.37 8.14
CA LEU A 23 -12.97 1.51 7.55
C LEU A 23 -12.15 2.16 6.43
N LEU A 24 -10.85 2.36 6.61
CA LEU A 24 -9.98 2.99 5.60
C LEU A 24 -9.82 2.13 4.33
N SER A 25 -9.67 0.81 4.47
CA SER A 25 -9.56 -0.08 3.31
C SER A 25 -10.86 -0.20 2.51
N SER A 26 -12.00 -0.22 3.19
CA SER A 26 -13.32 -0.26 2.55
C SER A 26 -13.71 1.08 1.91
N LEU A 27 -13.33 2.21 2.53
CA LEU A 27 -13.59 3.55 2.01
C LEU A 27 -12.77 3.84 0.76
N VAL A 28 -11.50 3.43 0.71
CA VAL A 28 -10.66 3.54 -0.50
C VAL A 28 -11.24 2.73 -1.65
N PHE A 29 -11.71 1.51 -1.39
CA PHE A 29 -12.36 0.65 -2.38
C PHE A 29 -13.66 1.28 -2.90
N LEU A 30 -14.49 1.81 -2.00
CA LEU A 30 -15.75 2.49 -2.33
C LEU A 30 -15.51 3.78 -3.13
N LEU A 31 -14.51 4.58 -2.78
CA LEU A 31 -14.19 5.82 -3.48
C LEU A 31 -13.63 5.58 -4.88
N ILE A 32 -12.82 4.54 -5.08
CA ILE A 32 -12.34 4.15 -6.41
C ILE A 32 -13.53 3.67 -7.26
N LYS A 33 -14.34 2.74 -6.73
CA LYS A 33 -15.47 2.14 -7.45
C LYS A 33 -16.56 3.16 -7.80
N LEU A 34 -16.86 4.11 -6.90
CA LEU A 34 -17.83 5.19 -7.15
C LEU A 34 -17.35 6.21 -8.18
N PHE A 35 -16.04 6.47 -8.27
CA PHE A 35 -15.52 7.47 -9.21
C PHE A 35 -15.43 6.95 -10.66
N PHE A 36 -15.22 5.64 -10.83
CA PHE A 36 -15.26 4.98 -12.14
C PHE A 36 -16.60 5.13 -12.88
N LEU A 37 -17.69 5.30 -12.14
CA LEU A 37 -19.05 5.23 -12.69
C LEU A 37 -19.58 6.54 -13.27
N LYS A 38 -18.92 7.69 -13.06
CA LYS A 38 -19.62 8.98 -13.25
C LYS A 38 -19.07 9.98 -14.26
N GLU A 39 -17.82 9.91 -14.71
CA GLU A 39 -17.32 10.94 -15.64
C GLU A 39 -16.62 10.41 -16.89
N LYS A 40 -17.08 10.91 -18.04
CA LYS A 40 -16.46 10.78 -19.38
C LYS A 40 -15.04 11.40 -19.47
N PHE A 41 -14.52 11.95 -18.38
CA PHE A 41 -13.18 12.51 -18.28
C PHE A 41 -12.32 11.72 -17.30
N GLY A 42 -11.26 11.10 -17.82
CA GLY A 42 -10.01 10.99 -17.07
C GLY A 42 -9.52 9.59 -16.74
N TYR A 43 -9.32 8.72 -17.74
CA TYR A 43 -8.49 7.51 -17.56
C TYR A 43 -7.13 7.84 -16.92
N ARG A 44 -6.54 8.99 -17.28
CA ARG A 44 -5.37 9.57 -16.61
C ARG A 44 -5.58 9.73 -15.11
N THR A 45 -6.60 10.51 -14.73
CA THR A 45 -6.97 10.75 -13.34
C THR A 45 -7.21 9.46 -12.57
N SER A 46 -7.82 8.45 -13.21
CA SER A 46 -8.03 7.12 -12.63
C SER A 46 -6.73 6.42 -12.30
N LEU A 47 -5.76 6.36 -13.23
CA LEU A 47 -4.45 5.75 -12.99
C LEU A 47 -3.71 6.44 -11.83
N SER A 48 -3.78 7.76 -11.75
CA SER A 48 -3.14 8.51 -10.66
C SER A 48 -3.76 8.18 -9.31
N ARG A 49 -5.09 8.12 -9.23
CA ARG A 49 -5.81 7.75 -8.00
C ARG A 49 -5.57 6.30 -7.59
N ILE A 50 -5.56 5.37 -8.54
CA ILE A 50 -5.24 3.95 -8.31
C ILE A 50 -3.85 3.83 -7.67
N TYR A 51 -2.85 4.54 -8.21
CA TYR A 51 -1.52 4.56 -7.61
C TYR A 51 -1.51 5.14 -6.20
N TYR A 52 -2.14 6.30 -5.97
CA TYR A 52 -2.14 6.91 -4.65
C TYR A 52 -2.84 6.01 -3.61
N ALA A 53 -3.90 5.31 -3.98
CA ALA A 53 -4.53 4.32 -3.11
C ALA A 53 -3.54 3.21 -2.70
N ALA A 54 -2.84 2.61 -3.67
CA ALA A 54 -1.82 1.60 -3.40
C ALA A 54 -0.67 2.15 -2.53
N HIS A 55 -0.23 3.37 -2.83
CA HIS A 55 0.84 4.04 -2.11
C HIS A 55 0.46 4.35 -0.65
N HIS A 56 -0.75 4.83 -0.39
CA HIS A 56 -1.25 5.06 0.98
C HIS A 56 -1.36 3.76 1.76
N LEU A 57 -1.79 2.67 1.12
CA LEU A 57 -1.81 1.35 1.75
C LEU A 57 -0.40 0.84 2.07
N GLY A 58 0.57 1.05 1.17
CA GLY A 58 1.98 0.79 1.44
C GLY A 58 2.52 1.58 2.64
N ARG A 59 2.17 2.88 2.74
CA ARG A 59 2.51 3.70 3.91
C ARG A 59 1.88 3.15 5.19
N LEU A 60 0.62 2.72 5.14
CA LEU A 60 -0.06 2.11 6.28
C LEU A 60 0.66 0.82 6.71
N LEU A 61 1.03 -0.07 5.78
CA LEU A 61 1.82 -1.26 6.11
C LEU A 61 3.12 -0.90 6.84
N LEU A 62 3.84 0.11 6.38
CA LEU A 62 5.09 0.53 7.01
C LEU A 62 4.90 1.04 8.44
N THR A 63 3.73 1.59 8.79
CA THR A 63 3.43 1.94 10.19
C THR A 63 3.38 0.72 11.12
N THR A 64 3.02 -0.46 10.59
CA THR A 64 2.96 -1.71 11.38
C THR A 64 4.33 -2.25 11.78
N VAL A 65 5.40 -1.78 11.13
CA VAL A 65 6.80 -2.09 11.48
C VAL A 65 7.49 -0.90 12.19
N GLY A 66 6.69 0.05 12.71
CA GLY A 66 7.19 1.17 13.51
C GLY A 66 7.73 2.36 12.71
N LEU A 67 7.57 2.38 11.38
CA LEU A 67 7.99 3.52 10.57
C LEU A 67 6.93 4.63 10.57
N THR A 68 7.35 5.87 10.35
CA THR A 68 6.48 7.05 10.28
C THR A 68 6.49 7.72 8.89
N PRO A 69 5.97 7.09 7.82
CA PRO A 69 5.96 7.67 6.48
C PRO A 69 5.27 9.04 6.36
N GLY A 70 4.43 9.40 7.33
CA GLY A 70 3.81 10.73 7.48
C GLY A 70 4.82 11.89 7.49
N GLN A 71 6.02 11.64 7.99
CA GLN A 71 7.04 12.65 8.23
C GLN A 71 8.06 12.76 7.09
N TRP A 72 7.96 11.93 6.06
CA TRP A 72 8.88 11.93 4.93
C TRP A 72 8.59 13.11 4.00
N ARG A 73 9.61 13.94 3.73
CA ARG A 73 9.45 15.21 2.98
C ARG A 73 9.88 15.13 1.52
N ARG A 74 10.77 14.21 1.16
CA ARG A 74 11.31 14.04 -0.21
C ARG A 74 11.31 12.57 -0.59
N ASP A 75 11.19 12.32 -1.89
CA ASP A 75 11.27 10.99 -2.51
C ASP A 75 10.36 9.92 -1.88
N VAL A 76 9.24 10.36 -1.30
CA VAL A 76 8.32 9.51 -0.53
C VAL A 76 7.88 8.30 -1.35
N HIS A 77 7.58 8.51 -2.64
CA HIS A 77 7.16 7.44 -3.56
C HIS A 77 8.21 6.34 -3.72
N ARG A 78 9.48 6.72 -3.84
CA ARG A 78 10.57 5.74 -3.99
C ARG A 78 10.89 5.11 -2.64
N ARG A 79 10.95 5.91 -1.59
CA ARG A 79 11.21 5.45 -0.23
C ARG A 79 10.17 4.43 0.25
N VAL A 80 8.89 4.60 -0.08
CA VAL A 80 7.87 3.59 0.23
C VAL A 80 8.20 2.23 -0.42
N LEU A 81 8.64 2.21 -1.67
CA LEU A 81 9.04 0.97 -2.34
C LEU A 81 10.25 0.33 -1.65
N ASP A 82 11.29 1.12 -1.38
CA ASP A 82 12.54 0.62 -0.79
C ASP A 82 12.30 0.07 0.64
N GLU A 83 11.49 0.76 1.46
CA GLU A 83 11.20 0.28 2.81
C GLU A 83 10.24 -0.92 2.81
N LEU A 84 9.30 -1.00 1.86
CA LEU A 84 8.47 -2.21 1.71
C LEU A 84 9.32 -3.41 1.30
N GLU A 85 10.30 -3.22 0.42
CA GLU A 85 11.26 -4.25 0.04
C GLU A 85 12.01 -4.75 1.28
N ARG A 86 12.63 -3.81 2.02
CA ARG A 86 13.44 -4.12 3.20
C ARG A 86 12.66 -4.84 4.28
N HIS A 87 11.47 -4.35 4.63
CA HIS A 87 10.74 -4.82 5.81
C HIS A 87 9.76 -5.95 5.54
N PHE A 88 9.30 -6.12 4.31
CA PHE A 88 8.30 -7.14 3.96
C PHE A 88 8.78 -8.14 2.91
N VAL A 89 9.52 -7.71 1.89
CA VAL A 89 9.94 -8.63 0.81
C VAL A 89 11.15 -9.46 1.24
N ILE A 90 12.22 -8.82 1.71
CA ILE A 90 13.45 -9.51 2.16
C ILE A 90 13.13 -10.44 3.35
N THR A 91 12.20 -10.04 4.21
CA THR A 91 11.73 -10.83 5.36
C THR A 91 10.70 -11.90 4.98
N ARG A 92 10.38 -12.07 3.69
CA ARG A 92 9.42 -13.05 3.14
C ARG A 92 7.98 -12.90 3.64
N ARG A 93 7.61 -11.74 4.18
CA ARG A 93 6.24 -11.41 4.57
C ARG A 93 5.38 -10.96 3.41
N MET A 94 5.99 -10.53 2.30
CA MET A 94 5.37 -10.13 1.05
C MET A 94 6.15 -10.73 -0.13
N SER A 95 5.46 -11.23 -1.15
CA SER A 95 6.13 -11.69 -2.37
C SER A 95 6.76 -10.53 -3.17
N PRO A 96 7.95 -10.69 -3.77
CA PRO A 96 8.52 -9.70 -4.69
C PRO A 96 7.57 -9.34 -5.84
N ARG A 97 6.70 -10.26 -6.27
CA ARG A 97 5.67 -10.01 -7.28
C ARG A 97 4.71 -8.90 -6.87
N ILE A 98 4.36 -8.82 -5.59
CA ILE A 98 3.41 -7.83 -5.08
C ILE A 98 4.05 -6.45 -5.04
N LEU A 99 5.32 -6.33 -4.64
CA LEU A 99 6.02 -5.06 -4.70
C LEU A 99 6.19 -4.55 -6.15
N ARG A 100 6.43 -5.46 -7.10
CA ARG A 100 6.45 -5.12 -8.54
C ARG A 100 5.13 -4.52 -9.01
N ILE A 101 3.98 -4.96 -8.47
CA ILE A 101 2.69 -4.35 -8.78
C ILE A 101 2.66 -2.88 -8.37
N LEU A 102 3.04 -2.55 -7.14
CA LEU A 102 3.06 -1.15 -6.69
C LEU A 102 3.99 -0.28 -7.57
N ASN A 103 5.14 -0.84 -7.99
CA ASN A 103 6.05 -0.14 -8.89
C ASN A 103 5.45 0.05 -10.30
N LEU A 104 4.70 -0.92 -10.83
CA LEU A 104 3.98 -0.78 -12.10
C LEU A 104 2.87 0.28 -12.01
N LEU A 105 2.10 0.30 -10.92
CA LEU A 105 1.09 1.34 -10.69
C LEU A 105 1.74 2.74 -10.62
N ARG A 106 2.94 2.84 -10.03
CA ARG A 106 3.73 4.09 -10.05
C ARG A 106 4.07 4.51 -11.47
N ALA A 107 4.49 3.57 -12.33
CA ALA A 107 4.79 3.85 -13.73
C ALA A 107 3.54 4.33 -14.50
N TYR A 108 2.39 3.68 -14.30
CA TYR A 108 1.11 4.13 -14.86
C TYR A 108 0.75 5.55 -14.44
N ARG A 109 0.94 5.89 -13.17
CA ARG A 109 0.73 7.27 -12.68
C ARG A 109 1.71 8.26 -13.31
N ILE A 110 2.99 7.91 -13.46
CA ILE A 110 3.98 8.80 -14.08
C ILE A 110 3.57 9.11 -15.53
N ARG A 111 3.23 8.06 -16.29
CA ARG A 111 2.72 8.19 -17.67
C ARG A 111 1.45 9.04 -17.71
N ALA A 112 0.52 8.80 -16.80
CA ALA A 112 -0.75 9.52 -16.71
C ALA A 112 -0.65 10.99 -16.24
N ASP A 113 0.37 11.36 -15.48
CA ASP A 113 0.52 12.71 -14.94
C ASP A 113 1.50 13.58 -15.73
N TYR A 114 2.52 12.99 -16.35
CA TYR A 114 3.66 13.74 -16.91
C TYR A 114 3.89 13.53 -18.41
N GLU A 115 3.52 12.38 -18.97
CA GLU A 115 3.75 12.08 -20.40
C GLU A 115 2.53 12.51 -21.23
N LEU A 116 2.33 13.82 -21.44
CA LEU A 116 1.08 14.40 -21.98
C LEU A 116 0.72 13.93 -23.40
N ASP A 117 1.69 13.45 -24.16
CA ASP A 117 1.57 12.92 -25.51
C ASP A 117 1.04 11.48 -25.55
N VAL A 118 1.07 10.76 -24.43
CA VAL A 118 0.61 9.37 -24.36
C VAL A 118 -0.91 9.29 -24.18
N GLN A 119 -1.57 8.53 -25.06
CA GLN A 119 -2.96 8.16 -24.90
C GLN A 119 -3.11 7.06 -23.84
N ILE A 120 -3.93 7.32 -22.82
CA ILE A 120 -4.32 6.30 -21.83
C ILE A 120 -5.62 5.67 -22.29
N SER A 121 -5.64 4.34 -22.36
CA SER A 121 -6.80 3.55 -22.76
C SER A 121 -7.63 3.06 -21.56
N GLU A 122 -8.84 2.61 -21.84
CA GLU A 122 -9.66 1.89 -20.85
C GLU A 122 -8.97 0.61 -20.36
N SER A 123 -8.28 -0.12 -21.26
CA SER A 123 -7.56 -1.35 -20.91
C SER A 123 -6.42 -1.10 -19.92
N ASP A 124 -5.71 0.03 -20.03
CA ASP A 124 -4.66 0.39 -19.06
C ASP A 124 -5.26 0.54 -17.65
N VAL A 125 -6.42 1.17 -17.58
CA VAL A 125 -7.13 1.41 -16.34
C VAL A 125 -7.65 0.10 -15.76
N HIS A 126 -8.23 -0.78 -16.58
CA HIS A 126 -8.70 -2.09 -16.15
C HIS A 126 -7.56 -2.98 -15.61
N ASP A 127 -6.42 -3.02 -16.30
CA ASP A 127 -5.23 -3.74 -15.82
C ASP A 127 -4.72 -3.16 -14.49
N ALA A 128 -4.70 -1.83 -14.36
CA ALA A 128 -4.32 -1.16 -13.12
C ALA A 128 -5.26 -1.51 -11.95
N VAL A 129 -6.58 -1.64 -12.19
CA VAL A 129 -7.54 -2.08 -11.17
C VAL A 129 -7.27 -3.51 -10.73
N ASN A 130 -7.15 -4.46 -11.67
CA ASN A 130 -6.91 -5.87 -11.34
C ASN A 130 -5.61 -6.06 -10.55
N ARG A 131 -4.58 -5.29 -10.90
CA ARG A 131 -3.32 -5.23 -10.15
C ARG A 131 -3.50 -4.65 -8.77
N LEU A 132 -4.23 -3.53 -8.64
CA LEU A 132 -4.51 -2.92 -7.35
C LEU A 132 -5.24 -3.90 -6.42
N GLU A 133 -6.24 -4.63 -6.92
CA GLU A 133 -6.97 -5.65 -6.15
C GLU A 133 -6.01 -6.71 -5.61
N THR A 134 -5.16 -7.27 -6.48
CA THR A 134 -4.13 -8.24 -6.07
C THR A 134 -3.20 -7.69 -4.99
N TYR A 135 -2.80 -6.41 -5.11
CA TYR A 135 -1.95 -5.75 -4.11
C TYR A 135 -2.68 -5.52 -2.78
N ILE A 136 -3.95 -5.10 -2.84
CA ILE A 136 -4.80 -4.88 -1.66
C ILE A 136 -4.98 -6.19 -0.88
N ASP A 137 -5.25 -7.30 -1.57
CA ASP A 137 -5.47 -8.58 -0.92
C ASP A 137 -4.23 -9.07 -0.17
N GLU A 138 -3.04 -8.93 -0.75
CA GLU A 138 -1.80 -9.22 -0.02
C GLU A 138 -1.63 -8.29 1.18
N CYS A 139 -1.92 -6.99 1.04
CA CYS A 139 -1.82 -6.05 2.15
C CYS A 139 -2.80 -6.42 3.29
N ARG A 140 -4.04 -6.82 2.96
CA ARG A 140 -5.02 -7.30 3.94
C ARG A 140 -4.54 -8.56 4.65
N ARG A 141 -3.91 -9.48 3.92
CA ARG A 141 -3.32 -10.71 4.48
C ARG A 141 -2.23 -10.37 5.49
N ILE A 142 -1.36 -9.42 5.16
CA ILE A 142 -0.28 -8.97 6.04
C ILE A 142 -0.83 -8.25 7.28
N LEU A 143 -1.94 -7.50 7.13
CA LEU A 143 -2.61 -6.79 8.21
C LEU A 143 -3.50 -7.68 9.09
N GLY A 144 -3.78 -8.92 8.68
CA GLY A 144 -4.69 -9.83 9.39
C GLY A 144 -6.16 -9.42 9.31
N VAL A 145 -6.58 -8.84 8.18
CA VAL A 145 -7.93 -8.29 7.92
C VAL A 145 -8.73 -9.16 6.93
N ILE A 146 -8.37 -10.43 6.81
CA ILE A 146 -9.04 -11.44 5.97
C ILE A 146 -9.73 -12.45 6.88
#